data_AF-A0A834RZZ2-F1
#
_entry.id   AF-A0A834RZZ2-F1
#
_cell.length_a   1.000
_cell.length_b   1.000
_cell.length_c   1.000
_cell.angle_alpha   90.00
_cell.angle_beta   90.00
_cell.angle_gamma   90.00
#
_symmetry.space_group_name_H-M   'P 1'
#
loop_
_entity.id
_entity.type
_entity.pdbx_description
1 polymer ?
#
loop_
_entity_poly.entity_id
_entity_poly.type
_entity_poly.pdbx_seq_one_letter_code
_entity_poly.pdbx_strand_id
1 'polypeptide(L)'
;MLSEFLLLLSSALASLLACSDPAIPPVKRPNFMFIITDDQDLHLSSLSYQPSVQQHFGNQGTFFSKHYATVSLCCPSRVSLLTGKAAHNTNVTDVAAPYGMFDEI
;
A
#
# COMPACT_ATOMS: atom_id res chain seq x y z
N MET A 1 10.70 -14.11 -62.76
CA MET A 1 9.39 -14.08 -62.06
C MET A 1 9.33 -14.99 -60.83
N LEU A 2 9.77 -16.26 -60.90
CA LEU A 2 9.70 -17.19 -59.75
C LEU A 2 10.74 -16.94 -58.63
N SER A 3 11.91 -16.37 -58.95
CA SER A 3 12.99 -16.06 -57.99
C SER A 3 12.62 -14.94 -57.00
N GLU A 4 11.92 -13.91 -57.48
CA GLU A 4 11.49 -12.76 -56.69
C GLU A 4 10.46 -13.19 -55.63
N PHE A 5 9.58 -14.13 -56.00
CA PHE A 5 8.53 -14.66 -55.14
C PHE A 5 9.10 -15.52 -54.00
N LEU A 6 10.17 -16.28 -54.27
CA LEU A 6 10.86 -17.09 -53.26
C LEU A 6 11.61 -16.22 -52.23
N LEU A 7 12.24 -15.13 -52.69
CA LEU A 7 12.94 -14.17 -51.83
C LEU A 7 11.97 -13.43 -50.90
N LEU A 8 10.83 -12.99 -51.42
CA LEU A 8 9.77 -12.35 -50.62
C LEU A 8 9.16 -13.29 -49.57
N LEU A 9 9.03 -14.58 -49.88
CA LEU A 9 8.51 -15.57 -48.92
C LEU A 9 9.51 -15.85 -47.79
N SER A 10 10.81 -15.87 -48.10
CA SER A 10 11.88 -16.10 -47.12
C SER A 10 12.04 -14.93 -46.13
N SER A 11 11.90 -13.69 -46.59
CA SER A 11 11.98 -12.50 -45.74
C SER A 11 10.76 -12.33 -44.82
N ALA A 12 9.58 -12.73 -45.29
CA ALA A 12 8.35 -12.77 -44.49
C ALA A 12 8.42 -13.82 -43.36
N LEU A 13 9.02 -14.99 -43.64
CA LEU A 13 9.19 -16.04 -42.64
C LEU A 13 10.25 -15.65 -41.58
N ALA A 14 11.31 -14.94 -41.98
CA ALA A 14 12.33 -14.43 -41.07
C ALA A 14 11.80 -13.34 -40.12
N SER A 15 10.85 -12.51 -40.57
CA SER A 15 10.22 -11.49 -39.72
C SER A 15 9.20 -12.08 -38.73
N LEU A 16 8.55 -13.21 -39.05
CA LEU A 16 7.74 -13.96 -38.08
C LEU A 16 8.57 -14.63 -36.99
N LEU A 17 9.77 -15.12 -37.30
CA LEU A 17 10.67 -15.76 -36.33
C LEU A 17 11.45 -14.75 -35.46
N ALA A 18 11.57 -13.50 -35.90
CA ALA A 18 12.22 -12.43 -35.15
C ALA A 18 11.33 -11.82 -34.04
N CYS A 19 10.05 -12.16 -34.00
CA CYS A 19 9.09 -11.69 -33.00
C CYS A 19 9.03 -12.64 -31.79
N SER A 20 10.18 -13.08 -31.28
CA SER A 20 10.26 -13.63 -29.93
C SER A 20 10.42 -12.44 -28.98
N ASP A 21 9.31 -11.91 -28.49
CA ASP A 21 9.32 -10.89 -27.44
C ASP A 21 10.18 -11.42 -26.27
N PRO A 22 11.19 -10.66 -25.79
CA PRO A 22 11.90 -11.06 -24.59
C PRO A 22 10.88 -11.16 -23.46
N ALA A 23 10.72 -12.36 -22.89
CA ALA A 23 9.83 -12.60 -21.78
C ALA A 23 10.16 -11.60 -20.66
N ILE A 24 9.24 -10.68 -20.39
CA ILE A 24 9.40 -9.69 -19.32
C ILE A 24 9.60 -10.49 -18.02
N PRO A 25 10.74 -10.33 -17.32
CA PRO A 25 10.96 -11.04 -16.08
C PRO A 25 9.81 -10.70 -15.12
N PRO A 26 9.24 -11.69 -14.42
CA PRO A 26 8.09 -11.46 -13.56
C PRO A 26 8.44 -10.37 -12.54
N VAL A 27 7.75 -9.23 -12.62
CA VAL A 27 7.92 -8.14 -11.67
C VAL A 27 7.58 -8.67 -10.30
N LYS A 28 8.59 -8.76 -9.42
CA LYS A 28 8.39 -9.26 -8.07
C LYS A 28 7.44 -8.28 -7.36
N ARG A 29 6.25 -8.77 -7.00
CA ARG A 29 5.28 -7.97 -6.26
C ARG A 29 5.89 -7.59 -4.90
N PRO A 30 5.92 -6.30 -4.54
CA PRO A 30 6.41 -5.89 -3.23
C PRO A 30 5.45 -6.38 -2.14
N ASN A 31 5.99 -6.65 -0.95
CA ASN A 31 5.18 -6.88 0.24
C ASN A 31 4.85 -5.53 0.90
N PHE A 32 3.72 -5.45 1.59
CA PHE A 32 3.37 -4.30 2.42
C PHE A 32 3.34 -4.70 3.89
N MET A 33 3.89 -3.83 4.75
CA MET A 33 3.82 -3.98 6.21
C MET A 33 3.23 -2.70 6.75
N PHE A 34 2.19 -2.83 7.56
CA PHE A 34 1.50 -1.71 8.18
C PHE A 34 1.79 -1.69 9.68
N ILE A 35 2.39 -0.60 10.15
CA ILE A 35 2.73 -0.38 11.57
C ILE A 35 1.89 0.79 12.07
N ILE A 36 1.20 0.58 13.19
CA ILE A 36 0.37 1.60 13.85
C ILE A 36 0.82 1.76 15.29
N THR A 37 0.87 3.00 15.76
CA THR A 37 1.19 3.37 17.15
C THR A 37 -0.04 3.98 17.81
N ASP A 38 -0.40 3.54 19.01
CA ASP A 38 -1.52 4.12 19.77
C ASP A 38 -1.11 5.50 20.34
N ASP A 39 -2.05 6.45 20.35
CA ASP A 39 -1.92 7.79 20.93
C ASP A 39 -0.72 8.65 20.48
N GLN A 40 -0.07 8.31 19.38
CA GLN A 40 1.06 9.07 18.84
C GLN A 40 0.57 10.31 18.07
N ASP A 41 0.82 11.50 18.61
CA ASP A 41 0.54 12.77 17.95
C ASP A 41 1.81 13.56 17.55
N LEU A 42 1.61 14.65 16.80
CA LEU A 42 2.68 15.59 16.42
C LEU A 42 2.89 16.72 17.43
N HIS A 43 1.89 17.03 18.27
CA HIS A 43 1.91 18.16 19.20
C HIS A 43 2.88 17.93 20.37
N LEU A 44 2.95 16.69 20.86
CA LEU A 44 3.83 16.27 21.95
C LEU A 44 5.26 15.99 21.49
N SER A 45 5.55 16.12 20.19
CA SER A 45 6.90 15.97 19.63
C SER A 45 7.59 14.64 19.99
N SER A 46 6.81 13.57 20.20
CA SER A 46 7.31 12.25 20.61
C SER A 46 8.25 11.62 19.57
N LEU A 47 8.09 11.95 18.29
CA LEU A 47 9.01 11.52 17.21
C LEU A 47 10.45 12.01 17.43
N SER A 48 10.66 13.14 18.12
CA SER A 48 11.99 13.70 18.41
C SER A 48 12.88 12.74 19.20
N TYR A 49 12.28 11.79 19.92
CA TYR A 49 12.97 10.82 20.77
C TYR A 49 13.02 9.41 20.16
N GLN A 50 12.64 9.27 18.89
CA GLN A 50 12.61 7.98 18.17
C GLN A 50 13.60 8.00 17.00
N PRO A 51 14.93 7.93 17.25
CA PRO A 51 15.95 8.10 16.21
C PRO A 51 15.85 7.06 15.09
N SER A 52 15.53 5.80 15.43
CA SER A 52 15.33 4.75 14.42
C SER A 52 14.14 5.03 13.51
N VAL A 53 13.04 5.56 14.05
CA VAL A 53 11.85 5.90 13.26
C VAL A 53 12.17 7.06 12.31
N GLN A 54 12.86 8.09 12.78
CA GLN A 54 13.31 9.19 11.92
C GLN A 54 14.27 8.72 10.83
N GLN A 55 15.26 7.90 11.18
CA GLN A 55 16.26 7.41 10.23
C GLN A 55 15.65 6.53 9.14
N HIS A 56 14.76 5.59 9.51
CA HIS A 56 14.25 4.58 8.58
C HIS A 56 12.95 4.98 7.88
N PHE A 57 12.06 5.74 8.52
CA PHE A 57 10.75 6.10 7.95
C PHE A 57 10.64 7.59 7.63
N GLY A 58 11.13 8.47 8.49
CA GLY A 58 11.07 9.93 8.27
C GLY A 58 11.94 10.38 7.09
N ASN A 59 13.23 10.05 7.14
CA ASN A 59 14.23 10.56 6.18
C ASN A 59 14.26 9.79 4.86
N GLN A 60 13.85 8.52 4.86
CA GLN A 60 13.87 7.64 3.67
C GLN A 60 12.48 7.44 3.05
N GLY A 61 11.42 7.91 3.74
CA GLY A 61 10.04 7.73 3.34
C GLY A 61 9.36 9.04 2.95
N THR A 62 8.03 9.01 2.96
CA THR A 62 7.19 10.19 2.75
C THR A 62 6.46 10.52 4.05
N PHE A 63 6.57 11.76 4.50
CA PHE A 63 5.92 12.25 5.71
C PHE A 63 4.66 13.05 5.37
N PHE A 64 3.52 12.64 5.92
CA PHE A 64 2.26 13.35 5.78
C PHE A 64 2.03 14.28 6.98
N SER A 65 2.27 15.57 6.80
CA SER A 65 2.10 16.58 7.85
C SER A 65 0.64 16.83 8.27
N LYS A 66 -0.31 16.33 7.49
CA LYS A 66 -1.76 16.50 7.68
C LYS A 66 -2.45 15.14 7.64
N HIS A 67 -2.28 14.37 8.70
CA HIS A 67 -3.04 13.14 8.96
C HIS A 67 -4.00 13.38 10.12
N TYR A 68 -5.28 13.02 9.93
CA TYR A 68 -6.33 13.23 10.92
C TYR A 68 -7.06 11.92 11.19
N ALA A 69 -7.23 11.57 12.47
CA ALA A 69 -8.15 10.52 12.85
C ALA A 69 -9.58 11.05 12.71
N THR A 70 -10.44 10.31 12.00
CA THR A 70 -11.86 10.68 11.83
C THR A 70 -12.65 10.58 13.14
N VAL A 71 -12.20 9.72 14.06
CA VAL A 71 -12.72 9.59 15.42
C VAL A 71 -11.51 9.41 16.35
N SER A 72 -11.38 10.24 17.37
CA SER A 72 -10.26 10.20 18.34
C SER A 72 -10.52 9.19 19.47
N LEU A 73 -10.91 7.97 19.11
CA LEU A 73 -11.09 6.82 20.01
C LEU A 73 -10.43 5.60 19.37
N CYS A 74 -9.70 4.80 20.15
CA CYS A 74 -8.79 3.78 19.62
C CYS A 74 -9.51 2.73 18.73
N CYS A 75 -10.59 2.12 19.22
CA CYS A 75 -11.35 1.10 18.48
C CYS A 75 -11.99 1.65 17.17
N PRO A 76 -12.82 2.71 17.21
CA PRO A 76 -13.42 3.24 15.98
C PRO A 76 -12.40 3.83 15.02
N SER A 77 -11.30 4.43 15.51
CA SER A 77 -10.19 4.92 14.68
C SER A 77 -9.53 3.78 13.90
N ARG A 78 -9.14 2.70 14.59
CA ARG A 78 -8.51 1.52 13.97
C ARG A 78 -9.41 0.85 12.95
N VAL A 79 -10.68 0.66 13.29
CA VAL A 79 -11.66 0.06 12.38
C VAL A 79 -11.85 0.95 11.14
N SER A 80 -11.93 2.27 11.32
CA SER A 80 -12.07 3.19 10.19
C SER A 80 -10.83 3.16 9.27
N LEU A 81 -9.63 3.14 9.86
CA LEU A 81 -8.37 3.11 9.13
C LEU A 81 -8.16 1.81 8.34
N LEU A 82 -8.53 0.66 8.92
CA LEU A 82 -8.35 -0.65 8.29
C LEU A 82 -9.43 -0.99 7.25
N THR A 83 -10.64 -0.47 7.41
CA THR A 83 -11.76 -0.77 6.50
C THR A 83 -12.02 0.32 5.47
N GLY A 84 -11.47 1.52 5.66
CA GLY A 84 -11.76 2.69 4.82
C GLY A 84 -13.19 3.22 4.97
N LYS A 85 -13.91 2.84 6.04
CA LYS A 85 -15.28 3.26 6.32
C LYS A 85 -15.32 4.20 7.52
N ALA A 86 -16.26 5.14 7.55
CA ALA A 86 -16.44 5.96 8.74
C ALA A 86 -17.07 5.13 9.88
N ALA A 87 -16.84 5.54 11.14
CA ALA A 87 -17.34 4.80 12.31
C ALA A 87 -18.86 4.55 12.28
N HIS A 88 -19.66 5.50 11.77
CA HIS A 88 -21.11 5.34 11.62
C HIS A 88 -21.50 4.25 10.60
N ASN A 89 -20.60 3.83 9.71
CA ASN A 89 -20.85 2.74 8.76
C ASN A 89 -20.44 1.37 9.32
N THR A 90 -19.60 1.32 10.36
CA THR A 90 -19.10 0.07 10.96
C THR A 90 -19.79 -0.27 12.28
N ASN A 91 -20.52 0.68 12.87
CA ASN A 91 -21.20 0.56 14.17
C ASN A 91 -20.23 0.29 15.34
N VAL A 92 -18.92 0.42 15.10
CA VAL A 92 -17.92 0.51 16.17
C VAL A 92 -17.77 1.99 16.46
N THR A 93 -18.38 2.47 17.54
CA THR A 93 -18.42 3.90 17.90
C THR A 93 -17.83 4.19 19.27
N ASP A 94 -17.54 3.16 20.05
CA ASP A 94 -16.96 3.27 21.39
C ASP A 94 -15.77 2.31 21.53
N VAL A 95 -15.00 2.47 22.59
CA VAL A 95 -14.02 1.48 23.05
C VAL A 95 -14.73 0.40 23.86
N ALA A 96 -15.71 0.77 24.68
CA ALA A 96 -16.47 -0.15 25.54
C ALA A 96 -17.58 -0.90 24.78
N ALA A 97 -17.95 -2.06 25.31
CA ALA A 97 -19.14 -2.77 24.85
C ALA A 97 -20.44 -1.95 25.08
N PRO A 98 -21.50 -2.14 24.26
CA PRO A 98 -21.59 -3.06 23.12
C PRO A 98 -21.07 -2.49 21.79
N TYR A 99 -20.59 -1.24 21.77
CA TYR A 99 -20.21 -0.51 20.55
C TYR A 99 -18.71 -0.55 20.24
N GLY A 100 -17.97 -1.36 20.99
CA GLY A 100 -16.52 -1.50 20.97
C GLY A 100 -16.11 -2.92 21.32
N MET A 101 -14.87 -3.10 21.80
CA MET A 101 -14.33 -4.41 22.13
C MET A 101 -13.81 -4.43 23.58
N PHE A 102 -14.10 -5.55 24.25
CA PHE A 102 -13.88 -5.94 25.66
C PHE A 102 -15.09 -5.72 26.60
N ASP A 103 -15.79 -6.83 26.88
CA ASP A 103 -16.79 -7.05 27.94
C ASP A 103 -16.17 -7.62 29.23
N GLU A 104 -14.83 -7.66 29.37
CA GLU A 104 -14.17 -8.29 30.52
C GLU A 104 -12.98 -7.44 31.00
N ILE A 105 -13.24 -6.60 32.01
CA ILE A 105 -12.36 -6.36 33.18
C ILE A 105 -13.25 -6.22 34.41
#